data_AF-A0A940NRI8-F1
#
_entry.id   AF-A0A940NRI8-F1
#
_cell.length_a   1.000
_cell.length_b   1.000
_cell.length_c   1.000
_cell.angle_alpha   90.00
_cell.angle_beta   90.00
_cell.angle_gamma   90.00
#
_symmetry.space_group_name_H-M   'P 1'
#
loop_
_entity.id
_entity.type
_entity.pdbx_description
1 polymer ?
#
loop_
_entity_poly.entity_id
_entity_poly.type
_entity_poly.pdbx_seq_one_letter_code
_entity_poly.pdbx_strand_id
1 'polypeptide(L)'
;CIVYFSWQYVYPSAYDGTALMLKEPFVSLSALSTYSASMLPVSELMRMGRDGIMTVGGFLTHLMHPAPWICSILTASAVYLMLPELKADSKKLRRMLLITGIGTFVPCIMISFSEKYIDWHRRGTTGYVPSFYSDFFLVAALAAAGILLYQTAAARPQKQTVRVILTVAVFGMTLSASCVTDIWKPHFESLLRHYRSFDQSISAAPFTECDSSYQLFAPEHEGIHRAENYTQDYMKIYNPADITFVNKQDALDPDKRILCIRSAEADSYTVISETDAQFLTGSVTVRTLHTGALTVELVDQNGNPLKYENVRDGDLLTAPDGTQFDLLHSFPL
;
A
#
# COMPACT_ATOMS: atom_id res chain seq x y z
N CYS A 1 4.20 -21.82 -17.66
CA CYS A 1 5.32 -21.82 -16.69
C CYS A 1 6.62 -22.36 -17.29
N ILE A 2 6.69 -23.61 -17.77
CA ILE A 2 7.95 -24.21 -18.28
C ILE A 2 8.60 -23.38 -19.39
N VAL A 3 7.83 -22.97 -20.40
CA VAL A 3 8.34 -22.13 -21.51
C VAL A 3 8.86 -20.78 -21.01
N TYR A 4 8.12 -20.12 -20.11
CA TYR A 4 8.51 -18.84 -19.51
C TYR A 4 9.80 -18.95 -18.70
N PHE A 5 9.91 -19.95 -17.82
CA PHE A 5 11.11 -20.16 -17.02
C PHE A 5 12.31 -20.60 -17.85
N SER A 6 12.10 -21.42 -18.89
CA SER A 6 13.17 -21.81 -19.81
C SER A 6 13.67 -20.61 -20.61
N TRP A 7 12.76 -19.71 -21.03
CA TRP A 7 13.12 -18.47 -21.71
C TRP A 7 13.85 -17.49 -20.78
N GLN A 8 13.36 -17.26 -19.56
CA GLN A 8 14.03 -16.41 -18.55
C GLN A 8 15.41 -16.94 -18.14
N TYR A 9 15.59 -18.26 -18.11
CA TYR A 9 16.90 -18.85 -17.83
C TYR A 9 17.93 -18.50 -18.91
N VAL A 10 17.51 -18.42 -20.18
CA VAL A 10 18.37 -18.07 -21.31
C VAL A 10 18.50 -16.54 -21.46
N TYR A 11 17.46 -15.79 -21.15
CA TYR A 11 17.38 -14.34 -21.27
C TYR A 11 16.97 -13.72 -19.92
N PRO A 12 17.89 -13.59 -18.96
CA PRO A 12 17.57 -13.10 -17.63
C PRO A 12 17.18 -11.63 -17.69
N SER A 13 16.11 -11.29 -16.97
CA SER A 13 15.69 -9.90 -16.78
C SER A 13 16.66 -9.15 -15.85
N ALA A 14 16.90 -7.87 -16.14
CA ALA A 14 17.60 -6.95 -15.24
C ALA A 14 16.72 -6.47 -14.07
N TYR A 15 15.40 -6.69 -14.13
CA TYR A 15 14.49 -6.35 -13.05
C TYR A 15 14.29 -7.57 -12.13
N ASP A 16 14.75 -7.45 -10.88
CA ASP A 16 14.73 -8.51 -9.85
C ASP A 16 13.35 -9.12 -9.59
N GLY A 17 12.27 -8.37 -9.84
CA GLY A 17 10.90 -8.86 -9.73
C GLY A 17 10.51 -9.88 -10.80
N THR A 18 11.33 -10.04 -11.82
CA THR A 18 11.13 -10.99 -12.93
C THR A 18 12.35 -11.87 -13.17
N ALA A 19 13.50 -11.55 -12.55
CA ALA A 19 14.71 -12.35 -12.59
C ALA A 19 14.47 -13.70 -11.91
N LEU A 20 14.73 -14.78 -12.65
CA LEU A 20 14.45 -16.14 -12.21
C LEU A 20 15.48 -16.63 -11.16
N MET A 21 14.99 -17.09 -10.02
CA MET A 21 15.80 -17.62 -8.91
C MET A 21 15.52 -19.11 -8.71
N LEU A 22 16.41 -19.96 -9.23
CA LEU A 22 16.34 -21.43 -9.12
C LEU A 22 17.32 -22.03 -8.11
N LYS A 23 18.21 -21.21 -7.53
CA LYS A 23 19.27 -21.70 -6.63
C LYS A 23 18.72 -22.21 -5.29
N GLU A 24 17.49 -21.84 -4.93
CA GLU A 24 16.88 -22.15 -3.63
C GLU A 24 15.45 -22.72 -3.74
N PRO A 25 15.31 -23.92 -4.32
CA PRO A 25 13.99 -24.49 -4.65
C PRO A 25 13.09 -24.67 -3.42
N PHE A 26 13.64 -25.02 -2.26
CA PHE A 26 12.85 -25.18 -1.03
C PHE A 26 12.31 -23.86 -0.48
N VAL A 27 13.09 -22.78 -0.61
CA VAL A 27 12.64 -21.43 -0.20
C VAL A 27 11.55 -20.96 -1.17
N SER A 28 11.71 -21.19 -2.47
CA SER A 28 10.68 -20.91 -3.48
C SER A 28 9.38 -21.68 -3.23
N LEU A 29 9.45 -22.96 -2.84
CA LEU A 29 8.27 -23.75 -2.50
C LEU A 29 7.59 -23.26 -1.21
N SER A 30 8.38 -22.84 -0.22
CA SER A 30 7.87 -22.19 1.00
C SER A 30 7.17 -20.87 0.65
N ALA A 31 7.80 -20.01 -0.15
CA ALA A 31 7.22 -18.76 -0.63
C ALA A 31 5.94 -18.99 -1.43
N LEU A 32 5.89 -20.02 -2.28
CA LEU A 32 4.70 -20.42 -3.03
C LEU A 32 3.54 -20.78 -2.09
N SER A 33 3.84 -21.52 -1.03
CA SER A 33 2.84 -21.90 -0.03
C SER A 33 2.32 -20.67 0.71
N THR A 34 3.22 -19.78 1.14
CA THR A 34 2.86 -18.54 1.85
C THR A 34 2.02 -17.61 0.96
N TYR A 35 2.47 -17.32 -0.26
CA TYR A 35 1.73 -16.46 -1.19
C TYR A 35 0.38 -17.04 -1.61
N SER A 36 0.30 -18.38 -1.78
CA SER A 36 -0.98 -19.03 -2.07
C SER A 36 -1.94 -18.96 -0.89
N ALA A 37 -1.45 -19.12 0.34
CA ALA A 37 -2.27 -18.97 1.54
C ALA A 37 -2.79 -17.54 1.70
N SER A 38 -1.94 -16.54 1.44
CA SER A 38 -2.26 -15.11 1.53
C SER A 38 -3.38 -14.64 0.59
N MET A 39 -3.84 -15.48 -0.35
CA MET A 39 -5.04 -15.19 -1.14
C MET A 39 -6.33 -15.25 -0.31
N LEU A 40 -6.32 -15.99 0.81
CA LEU A 40 -7.47 -16.13 1.69
C LEU A 40 -7.40 -15.08 2.80
N PRO A 41 -8.39 -14.18 2.93
CA PRO A 41 -8.39 -13.14 3.97
C PRO A 41 -8.27 -13.69 5.40
N VAL A 42 -8.80 -14.89 5.63
CA VAL A 42 -8.70 -15.59 6.93
C VAL A 42 -7.25 -15.87 7.33
N SER A 43 -6.39 -16.21 6.36
CA SER A 43 -4.97 -16.47 6.62
C SER A 43 -4.24 -15.22 7.13
N GLU A 44 -4.60 -14.06 6.58
CA GLU A 44 -4.03 -12.78 6.96
C GLU A 44 -4.50 -12.37 8.35
N LEU A 45 -5.77 -12.61 8.69
CA LEU A 45 -6.31 -12.39 10.03
C LEU A 45 -5.62 -13.27 11.09
N MET A 46 -5.42 -14.56 10.79
CA MET A 46 -4.69 -15.48 11.68
C MET A 46 -3.25 -15.01 11.90
N ARG A 47 -2.61 -14.53 10.83
CA ARG A 47 -1.26 -13.98 10.89
C ARG A 47 -1.21 -12.72 11.74
N MET A 48 -2.12 -11.77 11.54
CA MET A 48 -2.19 -10.54 12.35
C MET A 48 -2.32 -10.85 13.84
N GLY A 49 -3.10 -11.86 14.20
CA GLY A 49 -3.21 -12.33 15.59
C GLY A 49 -1.92 -12.97 16.10
N ARG A 50 -1.26 -13.80 15.29
CA ARG A 50 0.02 -14.45 15.64
C ARG A 50 1.17 -13.46 15.80
N ASP A 51 1.27 -12.50 14.89
CA ASP A 51 2.36 -11.54 14.81
C ASP A 51 2.13 -10.31 15.73
N GLY A 52 1.04 -10.29 16.51
CA GLY A 52 0.73 -9.24 17.47
C GLY A 52 0.26 -7.91 16.85
N ILE A 53 0.04 -7.87 15.54
CA ILE A 53 -0.47 -6.70 14.81
C ILE A 53 -1.90 -6.37 15.26
N MET A 54 -2.70 -7.40 15.56
CA MET A 54 -4.08 -7.26 16.01
C MET A 54 -4.25 -7.85 17.41
N THR A 55 -4.66 -7.01 18.36
CA THR A 55 -5.07 -7.47 19.69
C THR A 55 -6.51 -8.03 19.67
N VAL A 56 -6.84 -8.91 20.62
CA VAL A 56 -8.22 -9.42 20.78
C VAL A 56 -9.21 -8.27 21.00
N GLY A 57 -8.83 -7.25 21.77
CA GLY A 57 -9.64 -6.05 21.98
C GLY A 57 -9.89 -5.28 20.67
N GLY A 58 -8.85 -5.04 19.88
CA GLY A 58 -8.99 -4.38 18.58
C GLY A 58 -9.89 -5.15 17.61
N PHE A 59 -9.73 -6.48 17.54
CA PHE A 59 -10.61 -7.33 16.75
C PHE A 59 -12.08 -7.22 17.18
N LEU A 60 -12.35 -7.25 18.48
CA LEU A 60 -13.71 -7.11 19.02
C LEU A 60 -14.30 -5.73 18.72
N THR A 61 -13.51 -4.66 18.79
CA THR A 61 -13.97 -3.31 18.41
C THR A 61 -14.38 -3.27 16.94
N HIS A 62 -13.60 -3.88 16.03
CA HIS A 62 -13.98 -3.99 14.61
C HIS A 62 -15.29 -4.78 14.43
N LEU A 63 -15.47 -5.88 15.17
CA LEU A 63 -16.71 -6.64 15.15
C LEU A 63 -17.91 -5.90 15.77
N MET A 64 -17.70 -4.88 16.59
CA MET A 64 -18.81 -4.07 17.12
C MET A 64 -19.36 -3.08 16.09
N HIS A 65 -18.60 -2.75 15.05
CA HIS A 65 -19.11 -1.90 13.97
C HIS A 65 -20.11 -2.67 13.10
N PRO A 66 -21.26 -2.08 12.75
CA PRO A 66 -22.32 -2.80 12.02
C PRO A 66 -21.98 -3.04 10.54
N ALA A 67 -21.12 -2.22 9.93
CA ALA A 67 -20.85 -2.27 8.49
C ALA A 67 -20.27 -3.63 8.01
N PRO A 68 -19.23 -4.22 8.66
CA PRO A 68 -18.75 -5.57 8.33
C PRO A 68 -19.84 -6.65 8.37
N TRP A 69 -20.73 -6.58 9.36
CA TRP A 69 -21.86 -7.52 9.48
C TRP A 69 -22.87 -7.35 8.36
N ILE A 70 -23.26 -6.11 8.06
CA ILE A 70 -24.22 -5.81 6.98
C ILE A 70 -23.67 -6.33 5.65
N CYS A 71 -22.42 -6.01 5.30
CA CYS A 71 -21.80 -6.51 4.07
C CYS A 71 -21.76 -8.04 4.01
N SER A 72 -21.39 -8.69 5.12
CA SER A 72 -21.31 -10.15 5.21
C SER A 72 -22.68 -10.81 5.10
N ILE A 73 -23.71 -10.26 5.76
CA ILE A 73 -25.09 -10.74 5.69
C ILE A 73 -25.64 -10.59 4.28
N LEU A 74 -25.46 -9.43 3.64
CA LEU A 74 -25.95 -9.18 2.29
C LEU A 74 -25.28 -10.12 1.27
N THR A 75 -23.96 -10.27 1.34
CA THR A 75 -23.20 -11.14 0.44
C THR A 75 -23.58 -12.61 0.62
N ALA A 76 -23.68 -13.07 1.87
CA ALA A 76 -24.11 -14.44 2.19
C ALA A 76 -25.57 -14.69 1.77
N SER A 77 -26.45 -13.71 1.98
CA SER A 77 -27.86 -13.79 1.56
C SER A 77 -27.99 -13.88 0.05
N ALA A 78 -27.20 -13.13 -0.71
CA ALA A 78 -27.16 -13.23 -2.16
C ALA A 78 -26.78 -14.65 -2.61
N VAL A 79 -25.73 -15.24 -2.03
CA VAL A 79 -25.35 -16.64 -2.32
C VAL A 79 -26.46 -17.61 -1.93
N TYR A 80 -27.05 -17.44 -0.74
CA TYR A 80 -28.14 -18.29 -0.29
C TYR A 80 -29.31 -18.23 -1.28
N LEU A 81 -29.75 -17.05 -1.70
CA LEU A 81 -30.91 -16.87 -2.58
C LEU A 81 -30.64 -17.29 -4.03
N MET A 82 -29.46 -16.95 -4.58
CA MET A 82 -29.15 -17.15 -5.99
C MET A 82 -28.69 -18.58 -6.31
N LEU A 83 -27.99 -19.27 -5.40
CA LEU A 83 -27.41 -20.59 -5.66
C LEU A 83 -28.42 -21.64 -6.21
N PRO A 84 -29.67 -21.73 -5.70
CA PRO A 84 -30.70 -22.62 -6.25
C PRO A 84 -31.14 -22.28 -7.69
N GLU A 85 -31.03 -21.01 -8.09
CA GLU A 85 -31.46 -20.52 -9.41
C GLU A 85 -30.39 -20.72 -10.48
N LEU A 86 -29.12 -20.83 -10.07
CA LEU A 86 -27.98 -20.98 -10.96
C LEU A 86 -27.92 -22.39 -11.58
N LYS A 87 -28.40 -22.48 -12.82
CA LYS A 87 -28.26 -23.67 -13.67
C LYS A 87 -27.22 -23.41 -14.76
N ALA A 88 -26.25 -24.30 -14.84
CA ALA A 88 -25.18 -24.22 -15.82
C ALA A 88 -24.79 -25.65 -16.24
N ASP A 89 -24.27 -25.78 -17.46
CA ASP A 89 -23.78 -27.04 -17.98
C ASP A 89 -22.57 -27.52 -17.14
N SER A 90 -22.68 -28.72 -16.55
CA SER A 90 -21.64 -29.25 -15.66
C SER A 90 -20.31 -29.49 -16.36
N LYS A 91 -20.29 -29.78 -17.68
CA LYS A 91 -19.06 -29.92 -18.47
C LYS A 91 -18.39 -28.56 -18.66
N LYS A 92 -19.18 -27.50 -18.89
CA LYS A 92 -18.66 -26.12 -18.93
C LYS A 92 -18.13 -25.68 -17.57
N LEU A 93 -18.85 -25.95 -16.48
CA LEU A 93 -18.40 -25.64 -15.12
C LEU A 93 -17.07 -26.33 -14.77
N ARG A 94 -16.92 -27.61 -15.10
CA ARG A 94 -15.66 -28.35 -14.88
C ARG A 94 -14.50 -27.75 -15.67
N ARG A 95 -14.72 -27.34 -16.91
CA ARG A 95 -13.71 -26.67 -17.74
C ARG A 95 -13.33 -25.31 -17.16
N MET A 96 -14.33 -24.53 -16.74
CA MET A 96 -14.11 -23.23 -16.10
C MET A 96 -13.29 -23.40 -14.82
N LEU A 97 -13.70 -24.33 -13.94
CA LEU A 97 -12.98 -24.65 -12.70
C LEU A 97 -11.52 -25.07 -12.96
N LEU A 98 -11.25 -25.84 -14.02
CA LEU A 98 -9.89 -26.22 -14.39
C LEU A 98 -9.06 -24.99 -14.81
N ILE A 99 -9.61 -24.16 -15.69
CA ILE A 99 -8.91 -22.97 -16.22
C ILE A 99 -8.67 -21.96 -15.10
N THR A 100 -9.70 -21.64 -14.31
CA THR A 100 -9.61 -20.66 -13.24
C THR A 100 -8.79 -21.20 -12.07
N GLY A 101 -8.92 -22.48 -11.72
CA GLY A 101 -8.10 -23.12 -10.70
C GLY A 101 -6.61 -23.11 -11.04
N ILE A 102 -6.24 -23.40 -12.29
CA ILE A 102 -4.84 -23.24 -12.74
C ILE A 102 -4.45 -21.76 -12.72
N GLY A 103 -5.31 -20.87 -13.24
CA GLY A 103 -5.09 -19.43 -13.30
C GLY A 103 -4.80 -18.80 -11.94
N THR A 104 -5.44 -19.27 -10.88
CA THR A 104 -5.18 -18.84 -9.50
C THR A 104 -3.72 -19.05 -9.11
N PHE A 105 -3.10 -20.18 -9.44
CA PHE A 105 -1.72 -20.47 -9.01
C PHE A 105 -0.64 -19.88 -9.90
N VAL A 106 -0.96 -19.46 -11.13
CA VAL A 106 0.04 -18.96 -12.07
C VAL A 106 0.79 -17.73 -11.53
N PRO A 107 0.14 -16.67 -11.01
CA PRO A 107 0.84 -15.53 -10.45
C PRO A 107 1.74 -15.90 -9.27
N CYS A 108 1.25 -16.75 -8.35
CA CYS A 108 2.06 -17.24 -7.24
C CYS A 108 3.29 -18.01 -7.71
N ILE A 109 3.13 -18.91 -8.68
CA ILE A 109 4.27 -19.66 -9.24
C ILE A 109 5.27 -18.71 -9.89
N MET A 110 4.83 -17.70 -10.63
CA MET A 110 5.76 -16.77 -11.27
C MET A 110 6.56 -15.96 -10.24
N ILE A 111 5.89 -15.49 -9.19
CA ILE A 111 6.47 -14.62 -8.17
C ILE A 111 7.38 -15.41 -7.22
N SER A 112 7.01 -16.61 -6.79
CA SER A 112 7.79 -17.41 -5.83
C SER A 112 9.13 -17.92 -6.34
N PHE A 113 9.38 -17.79 -7.65
CA PHE A 113 10.63 -18.16 -8.31
C PHE A 113 11.40 -16.93 -8.81
N SER A 114 11.18 -15.76 -8.21
CA SER A 114 11.90 -14.55 -8.55
C SER A 114 12.71 -14.01 -7.37
N GLU A 115 13.86 -13.41 -7.66
CA GLU A 115 14.85 -13.02 -6.67
C GLU A 115 14.29 -12.01 -5.65
N LYS A 116 13.64 -10.95 -6.14
CA LYS A 116 13.01 -9.92 -5.30
C LYS A 116 12.01 -10.50 -4.31
N TYR A 117 11.15 -11.41 -4.77
CA TYR A 117 10.05 -11.90 -3.93
C TYR A 117 10.50 -13.02 -2.99
N ILE A 118 11.55 -13.77 -3.33
CA ILE A 118 12.19 -14.65 -2.35
C ILE A 118 12.85 -13.84 -1.24
N ASP A 119 13.51 -12.73 -1.56
CA ASP A 119 14.04 -11.80 -0.56
C ASP A 119 12.93 -11.18 0.31
N TRP A 120 11.82 -10.76 -0.30
CA TRP A 120 10.65 -10.27 0.43
C TRP A 120 10.05 -11.33 1.36
N HIS A 121 9.93 -12.57 0.91
CA HIS A 121 9.49 -13.69 1.75
C HIS A 121 10.39 -13.89 2.97
N ARG A 122 11.72 -13.78 2.79
CA ARG A 122 12.69 -13.85 3.91
C ARG A 122 12.53 -12.69 4.90
N ARG A 123 12.20 -11.50 4.41
CA ARG A 123 11.93 -10.31 5.23
C ARG A 123 10.54 -10.33 5.87
N GLY A 124 9.77 -11.40 5.68
CA GLY A 124 8.43 -11.56 6.25
C GLY A 124 7.34 -10.77 5.52
N THR A 125 7.62 -10.26 4.32
CA THR A 125 6.63 -9.57 3.48
C THR A 125 5.63 -10.58 2.90
N THR A 126 4.33 -10.28 3.00
CA THR A 126 3.26 -11.17 2.57
C THR A 126 2.70 -10.82 1.18
N GLY A 127 2.00 -11.80 0.60
CA GLY A 127 1.68 -11.91 -0.81
C GLY A 127 0.60 -10.96 -1.35
N TYR A 128 0.58 -9.69 -0.96
CA TYR A 128 -0.36 -8.70 -1.50
C TYR A 128 -0.35 -8.64 -3.04
N VAL A 129 0.84 -8.71 -3.63
CA VAL A 129 1.00 -8.67 -5.10
C VAL A 129 0.43 -9.93 -5.77
N PRO A 130 0.81 -11.16 -5.38
CA PRO A 130 0.23 -12.36 -5.98
C PRO A 130 -1.27 -12.52 -5.70
N SER A 131 -1.78 -12.10 -4.53
CA SER A 131 -3.21 -12.21 -4.22
C SER A 131 -4.04 -11.33 -5.15
N PHE A 132 -3.62 -10.09 -5.44
CA PHE A 132 -4.32 -9.20 -6.37
C PHE A 132 -4.53 -9.82 -7.76
N TYR A 133 -3.48 -10.41 -8.35
CA TYR A 133 -3.57 -11.03 -9.69
C TYR A 133 -4.31 -12.38 -9.69
N SER A 134 -4.35 -13.07 -8.55
CA SER A 134 -4.96 -14.40 -8.42
C SER A 134 -6.42 -14.33 -8.01
N ASP A 135 -6.88 -13.21 -7.45
CA ASP A 135 -8.20 -13.07 -6.83
C ASP A 135 -9.34 -13.25 -7.82
N PHE A 136 -9.24 -12.65 -9.02
CA PHE A 136 -10.25 -12.82 -10.08
C PHE A 136 -10.45 -14.30 -10.43
N PHE A 137 -9.35 -15.05 -10.61
CA PHE A 137 -9.39 -16.47 -10.91
C PHE A 137 -9.92 -17.29 -9.73
N LEU A 138 -9.53 -16.94 -8.50
CA LEU A 138 -9.97 -17.60 -7.29
C LEU A 138 -11.49 -17.46 -7.09
N VAL A 139 -12.03 -16.24 -7.19
CA VAL A 139 -13.48 -15.98 -7.07
C VAL A 139 -14.25 -16.77 -8.12
N ALA A 140 -13.78 -16.76 -9.38
CA ALA A 140 -14.42 -17.52 -10.45
C ALA A 140 -14.35 -19.04 -10.21
N ALA A 141 -13.23 -19.56 -9.71
CA ALA A 141 -13.07 -20.97 -9.34
C ALA A 141 -14.02 -21.37 -8.20
N LEU A 142 -14.09 -20.58 -7.13
CA LEU A 142 -14.97 -20.82 -5.98
C LEU A 142 -16.45 -20.76 -6.37
N ALA A 143 -16.84 -19.82 -7.23
CA ALA A 143 -18.19 -19.73 -7.76
C ALA A 143 -18.54 -20.98 -8.62
N ALA A 144 -17.65 -21.36 -9.54
CA ALA A 144 -17.82 -22.56 -10.36
C ALA A 144 -17.98 -23.83 -9.51
N ALA A 145 -17.10 -23.98 -8.50
CA ALA A 145 -17.10 -25.09 -7.57
C ALA A 145 -18.39 -25.13 -6.75
N GLY A 146 -18.84 -23.98 -6.22
CA GLY A 146 -20.07 -23.87 -5.44
C GLY A 146 -21.32 -24.28 -6.24
N ILE A 147 -21.44 -23.79 -7.48
CA ILE A 147 -22.53 -24.16 -8.38
C ILE A 147 -22.49 -25.66 -8.69
N LEU A 148 -21.31 -26.20 -9.02
CA LEU A 148 -21.15 -27.61 -9.34
C LEU A 148 -21.49 -28.52 -8.14
N LEU A 149 -20.99 -28.19 -6.95
CA LEU A 149 -21.29 -28.90 -5.70
C LEU A 149 -22.80 -28.92 -5.44
N TYR A 150 -23.48 -27.78 -5.61
CA TYR A 150 -24.92 -27.71 -5.42
C TYR A 150 -25.71 -28.54 -6.45
N GLN A 151 -25.31 -28.50 -7.72
CA GLN A 151 -25.97 -29.26 -8.80
C GLN A 151 -25.77 -30.78 -8.67
N THR A 152 -24.59 -31.21 -8.22
CA THR A 152 -24.25 -32.63 -8.07
C THR A 152 -24.83 -33.28 -6.81
N ALA A 153 -25.27 -32.49 -5.83
CA ALA A 153 -25.96 -33.00 -4.66
C ALA A 153 -27.28 -33.69 -5.07
N ALA A 154 -27.37 -35.00 -4.81
CA ALA A 154 -28.44 -35.86 -5.33
C ALA A 154 -29.78 -35.60 -4.64
N ALA A 155 -29.76 -35.41 -3.32
CA ALA A 155 -30.97 -35.30 -2.50
C ALA A 155 -31.23 -33.85 -2.02
N ARG A 156 -32.51 -33.51 -1.79
CA ARG A 156 -32.92 -32.20 -1.24
C ARG A 156 -32.21 -31.84 0.07
N PRO A 157 -32.05 -32.76 1.05
CA PRO A 157 -31.28 -32.48 2.26
C PRO A 157 -29.82 -32.11 1.96
N GLN A 158 -29.16 -32.83 1.05
CA GLN A 158 -27.77 -32.56 0.67
C GLN A 158 -27.61 -31.18 0.01
N LYS A 159 -28.56 -30.80 -0.87
CA LYS A 159 -28.59 -29.45 -1.47
C LYS A 159 -28.73 -28.36 -0.42
N GLN A 160 -29.56 -28.59 0.59
CA GLN A 160 -29.73 -27.65 1.70
C GLN A 160 -28.46 -27.55 2.56
N THR A 161 -27.81 -28.68 2.86
CA THR A 161 -26.52 -28.69 3.57
C THR A 161 -25.44 -27.93 2.80
N VAL A 162 -25.26 -28.21 1.50
CA VAL A 162 -24.29 -27.50 0.64
C VAL A 162 -24.58 -26.00 0.63
N ARG A 163 -25.85 -25.61 0.47
CA ARG A 163 -26.27 -24.21 0.49
C ARG A 163 -25.89 -23.53 1.80
N VAL A 164 -26.19 -24.16 2.95
CA VAL A 164 -25.86 -23.59 4.28
C VAL A 164 -24.34 -23.48 4.45
N ILE A 165 -23.57 -24.52 4.13
CA ILE A 165 -22.11 -24.51 4.26
C ILE A 165 -21.48 -23.39 3.44
N LEU A 166 -21.86 -23.27 2.15
CA LEU A 166 -21.33 -22.23 1.27
C LEU A 166 -21.72 -20.83 1.76
N THR A 167 -22.95 -20.66 2.28
CA THR A 167 -23.43 -19.40 2.85
C THR A 167 -22.60 -19.00 4.07
N VAL A 168 -22.37 -19.93 5.00
CA VAL A 168 -21.55 -19.70 6.21
C VAL A 168 -20.09 -19.42 5.83
N ALA A 169 -19.55 -20.14 4.84
CA ALA A 169 -18.18 -19.90 4.37
C ALA A 169 -18.02 -18.50 3.75
N VAL A 170 -18.95 -18.09 2.87
CA VAL A 170 -18.95 -16.76 2.25
C VAL A 170 -19.12 -15.67 3.31
N PHE A 171 -19.99 -15.88 4.29
CA PHE A 171 -20.15 -14.99 5.43
C PHE A 171 -18.82 -14.81 6.18
N GLY A 172 -18.16 -15.90 6.58
CA GLY A 172 -16.90 -15.85 7.31
C GLY A 172 -15.75 -15.21 6.52
N MET A 173 -15.65 -15.51 5.22
CA MET A 173 -14.65 -14.89 4.33
C MET A 173 -14.89 -13.39 4.16
N THR A 174 -16.14 -12.97 3.96
CA THR A 174 -16.49 -11.55 3.79
C THR A 174 -16.24 -10.76 5.07
N LEU A 175 -16.58 -11.35 6.22
CA LEU A 175 -16.34 -10.74 7.53
C LEU A 175 -14.84 -10.59 7.79
N SER A 176 -14.07 -11.65 7.52
CA SER A 176 -12.60 -11.61 7.67
C SER A 176 -11.96 -10.59 6.74
N ALA A 177 -12.41 -10.51 5.48
CA ALA A 177 -11.94 -9.52 4.51
C ALA A 177 -12.23 -8.09 4.96
N SER A 178 -13.42 -7.85 5.52
CA SER A 178 -13.80 -6.54 6.06
C SER A 178 -12.88 -6.15 7.22
N CYS A 179 -12.66 -7.04 8.19
CA CYS A 179 -11.74 -6.79 9.30
C CYS A 179 -10.31 -6.53 8.83
N VAL A 180 -9.77 -7.36 7.94
CA VAL A 180 -8.41 -7.19 7.39
C VAL A 180 -8.28 -5.85 6.68
N THR A 181 -9.30 -5.45 5.90
CA THR A 181 -9.31 -4.18 5.19
C THR A 181 -9.33 -3.01 6.16
N ASP A 182 -10.20 -3.04 7.18
CA ASP A 182 -10.31 -1.96 8.17
C ASP A 182 -9.02 -1.79 9.00
N ILE A 183 -8.28 -2.87 9.26
CA ILE A 183 -7.00 -2.83 9.98
C ILE A 183 -5.90 -2.21 9.10
N TRP A 184 -5.83 -2.62 7.83
CA TRP A 184 -4.79 -2.14 6.93
C TRP A 184 -5.05 -0.74 6.37
N LYS A 185 -6.32 -0.33 6.30
CA LYS A 185 -6.74 0.93 5.69
C LYS A 185 -6.03 2.15 6.32
N PRO A 186 -5.99 2.35 7.66
CA PRO A 186 -5.27 3.48 8.24
C PRO A 186 -3.77 3.51 7.87
N HIS A 187 -3.13 2.33 7.81
CA HIS A 187 -1.72 2.23 7.46
C HIS A 187 -1.47 2.67 6.00
N PHE A 188 -2.26 2.14 5.05
CA PHE A 188 -2.13 2.52 3.64
C PHE A 188 -2.62 3.94 3.35
N GLU A 189 -3.63 4.43 4.06
CA GLU A 189 -4.08 5.83 3.96
C GLU A 189 -3.00 6.80 4.45
N SER A 190 -2.29 6.48 5.53
CA SER A 190 -1.15 7.27 5.97
C SER A 190 -0.04 7.28 4.92
N LEU A 191 0.33 6.10 4.40
CA LEU A 191 1.37 5.99 3.38
C LEU A 191 0.98 6.74 2.09
N LEU A 192 -0.27 6.64 1.67
CA LEU A 192 -0.79 7.33 0.49
C LEU A 192 -0.81 8.85 0.69
N ARG A 193 -1.17 9.33 1.88
CA ARG A 193 -1.11 10.77 2.21
C ARG A 193 0.31 11.27 2.12
N HIS A 194 1.26 10.55 2.71
CA HIS A 194 2.67 10.90 2.66
C HIS A 194 3.19 11.01 1.21
N TYR A 195 2.89 10.02 0.36
CA TYR A 195 3.28 10.04 -1.05
C TYR A 195 2.65 11.21 -1.81
N ARG A 196 1.36 11.50 -1.57
CA ARG A 196 0.68 12.62 -2.21
C ARG A 196 1.22 13.98 -1.74
N SER A 197 1.52 14.13 -0.45
CA SER A 197 2.08 15.38 0.09
C SER A 197 3.48 15.63 -0.46
N PHE A 198 4.30 14.58 -0.58
CA PHE A 198 5.61 14.68 -1.20
C PHE A 198 5.51 15.03 -2.68
N ASP A 199 4.67 14.32 -3.44
CA ASP A 199 4.39 14.62 -4.86
C ASP A 199 3.95 16.08 -5.06
N GLN A 200 3.04 16.58 -4.22
CA GLN A 200 2.60 17.97 -4.27
C GLN A 200 3.72 18.97 -3.96
N SER A 201 4.64 18.60 -3.06
CA SER A 201 5.79 19.45 -2.70
C SER A 201 6.82 19.56 -3.82
N ILE A 202 7.01 18.49 -4.61
CA ILE A 202 8.01 18.46 -5.69
C ILE A 202 7.43 18.74 -7.09
N SER A 203 6.11 18.76 -7.26
CA SER A 203 5.49 19.01 -8.57
C SER A 203 5.33 20.50 -8.92
N ALA A 204 5.75 21.40 -8.03
CA ALA A 204 5.63 22.85 -8.21
C ALA A 204 6.86 23.60 -7.69
N ALA A 205 6.91 24.92 -7.93
CA ALA A 205 7.89 25.80 -7.30
C ALA A 205 7.80 25.71 -5.76
N PRO A 206 8.90 25.85 -5.01
CA PRO A 206 10.24 26.18 -5.50
C PRO A 206 11.00 25.00 -6.14
N PHE A 207 10.58 23.75 -5.93
CA PHE A 207 11.36 22.58 -6.37
C PHE A 207 11.60 22.54 -7.88
N THR A 208 10.57 22.81 -8.70
CA THR A 208 10.67 22.77 -10.16
C THR A 208 11.60 23.84 -10.75
N GLU A 209 12.01 24.82 -9.94
CA GLU A 209 12.88 25.93 -10.34
C GLU A 209 14.33 25.75 -9.87
N CYS A 210 14.60 24.75 -9.03
CA CYS A 210 15.95 24.42 -8.57
C CYS A 210 16.84 23.91 -9.71
N ASP A 211 18.14 24.18 -9.62
CA ASP A 211 19.16 23.62 -10.50
C ASP A 211 20.02 22.57 -9.77
N SER A 212 21.08 22.07 -10.43
CA SER A 212 21.97 21.04 -9.87
C SER A 212 22.81 21.51 -8.67
N SER A 213 22.80 22.80 -8.33
CA SER A 213 23.45 23.31 -7.11
C SER A 213 22.62 23.02 -5.85
N TYR A 214 21.38 22.58 -6.01
CA TYR A 214 20.49 22.22 -4.91
C TYR A 214 20.57 20.74 -4.55
N GLN A 215 20.24 20.46 -3.29
CA GLN A 215 19.82 19.17 -2.79
C GLN A 215 18.48 19.31 -2.06
N LEU A 216 17.66 18.27 -2.11
CA LEU A 216 16.38 18.22 -1.41
C LEU A 216 16.55 17.46 -0.10
N PHE A 217 16.28 18.14 1.01
CA PHE A 217 16.29 17.55 2.35
C PHE A 217 14.85 17.35 2.85
N ALA A 218 14.48 16.10 3.16
CA ALA A 218 13.16 15.76 3.69
C ALA A 218 13.31 14.69 4.79
N PRO A 219 13.54 15.09 6.06
CA PRO A 219 13.87 14.15 7.13
C PRO A 219 12.72 13.22 7.52
N GLU A 220 11.47 13.65 7.38
CA GLU A 220 10.29 12.80 7.61
C GLU A 220 10.01 11.84 6.45
N HIS A 221 10.67 11.99 5.30
CA HIS A 221 10.39 11.20 4.11
C HIS A 221 11.44 10.10 3.93
N GLU A 222 11.05 8.84 4.12
CA GLU A 222 11.94 7.68 3.93
C GLU A 222 12.25 7.39 2.44
N GLY A 223 11.61 8.11 1.52
CA GLY A 223 11.67 7.86 0.09
C GLY A 223 10.50 7.00 -0.40
N ILE A 224 10.24 7.05 -1.71
CA ILE A 224 9.23 6.20 -2.36
C ILE A 224 9.63 4.74 -2.16
N HIS A 225 8.74 3.97 -1.52
CA HIS A 225 9.01 2.61 -1.08
C HIS A 225 10.28 2.43 -0.22
N ARG A 226 10.67 3.45 0.55
CA ARG A 226 11.90 3.46 1.37
C ARG A 226 13.19 3.32 0.57
N ALA A 227 13.18 3.77 -0.67
CA ALA A 227 14.28 3.64 -1.60
C ALA A 227 14.65 5.01 -2.18
N GLU A 228 15.86 5.49 -1.89
CA GLU A 228 16.36 6.79 -2.33
C GLU A 228 16.48 6.86 -3.86
N ASN A 229 16.96 5.80 -4.50
CA ASN A 229 17.09 5.73 -5.96
C ASN A 229 15.75 5.90 -6.69
N TYR A 230 14.69 5.23 -6.22
CA TYR A 230 13.35 5.40 -6.80
C TYR A 230 12.80 6.80 -6.57
N THR A 231 13.14 7.42 -5.43
CA THR A 231 12.77 8.80 -5.13
C THR A 231 13.46 9.78 -6.07
N GLN A 232 14.76 9.60 -6.32
CA GLN A 232 15.52 10.41 -7.26
C GLN A 232 15.00 10.26 -8.70
N ASP A 233 14.71 9.04 -9.14
CA ASP A 233 14.14 8.81 -10.48
C ASP A 233 12.75 9.45 -10.63
N TYR A 234 11.95 9.43 -9.55
CA TYR A 234 10.64 10.07 -9.54
C TYR A 234 10.73 11.60 -9.58
N MET A 235 11.64 12.20 -8.81
CA MET A 235 11.89 13.64 -8.81
C MET A 235 12.25 14.18 -10.20
N LYS A 236 12.99 13.38 -11.00
CA LYS A 236 13.36 13.71 -12.38
C LYS A 236 12.18 13.88 -13.34
N ILE A 237 10.98 13.42 -12.97
CA ILE A 237 9.75 13.66 -13.73
C ILE A 237 9.39 15.15 -13.69
N TYR A 238 9.62 15.82 -12.56
CA TYR A 238 9.22 17.21 -12.33
C TYR A 238 10.36 18.21 -12.49
N ASN A 239 11.59 17.81 -12.13
CA ASN A 239 12.77 18.63 -12.35
C ASN A 239 13.90 17.79 -12.97
N PRO A 240 14.32 18.06 -14.23
CA PRO A 240 15.38 17.30 -14.88
C PRO A 240 16.79 17.59 -14.35
N ALA A 241 16.95 18.61 -13.48
CA ALA A 241 18.21 18.87 -12.80
C ALA A 241 18.58 17.70 -11.87
N ASP A 242 19.88 17.44 -11.72
CA ASP A 242 20.39 16.35 -10.89
C ASP A 242 20.40 16.73 -9.39
N ILE A 243 19.20 16.94 -8.85
CA ILE A 243 18.96 17.30 -7.46
C ILE A 243 18.98 16.02 -6.62
N THR A 244 19.90 15.97 -5.66
CA THR A 244 20.06 14.82 -4.78
C THR A 244 19.02 14.84 -3.66
N PHE A 245 18.30 13.73 -3.48
CA PHE A 245 17.41 13.50 -2.34
C PHE A 245 18.21 13.04 -1.12
N VAL A 246 17.98 13.64 0.04
CA VAL A 246 18.62 13.31 1.31
C VAL A 246 17.58 13.33 2.44
N ASN A 247 17.58 12.30 3.28
CA ASN A 247 16.67 12.20 4.44
C ASN A 247 17.40 12.20 5.80
N LYS A 248 18.74 12.24 5.80
CA LYS A 248 19.54 12.34 7.02
C LYS A 248 20.47 13.55 6.95
N GLN A 249 20.53 14.31 8.04
CA GLN A 249 21.30 15.55 8.11
C GLN A 249 22.80 15.33 7.91
N ASP A 250 23.35 14.20 8.39
CA ASP A 250 24.78 13.85 8.25
C ASP A 250 25.18 13.46 6.82
N ALA A 251 24.21 13.22 5.94
CA ALA A 251 24.42 12.91 4.53
C ALA A 251 24.31 14.15 3.61
N LEU A 252 24.09 15.34 4.17
CA LEU A 252 24.01 16.58 3.39
C LEU A 252 25.38 16.99 2.85
N ASP A 253 25.41 17.38 1.58
CA ASP A 253 26.60 17.94 0.93
C ASP A 253 26.75 19.42 1.31
N PRO A 254 27.81 19.84 2.03
CA PRO A 254 27.97 21.23 2.44
C PRO A 254 28.15 22.21 1.26
N ASP A 255 28.52 21.71 0.07
CA ASP A 255 28.73 22.54 -1.12
C ASP A 255 27.43 22.79 -1.91
N LYS A 256 26.31 22.18 -1.50
CA LYS A 256 25.00 22.32 -2.15
C LYS A 256 24.01 23.12 -1.30
N ARG A 257 23.20 23.93 -1.99
CA ARG A 257 22.08 24.68 -1.38
C ARG A 257 20.98 23.71 -0.94
N ILE A 258 20.37 23.96 0.21
CA ILE A 258 19.39 23.05 0.80
C ILE A 258 17.99 23.55 0.49
N LEU A 259 17.19 22.76 -0.22
CA LEU A 259 15.74 22.90 -0.25
C LEU A 259 15.15 21.93 0.77
N CYS A 260 14.60 22.46 1.86
CA CYS A 260 14.06 21.68 2.96
C CYS A 260 12.54 21.51 2.80
N ILE A 261 12.05 20.28 2.93
CA ILE A 261 10.64 19.93 3.06
C ILE A 261 10.42 19.38 4.46
N ARG A 262 9.43 19.92 5.18
CA ARG A 262 8.98 19.42 6.47
C ARG A 262 7.48 19.13 6.46
N SER A 263 7.09 17.97 6.98
CA SER A 263 5.68 17.58 7.11
C SER A 263 5.18 17.78 8.53
N ALA A 264 4.04 18.46 8.69
CA ALA A 264 3.32 18.49 9.94
C ALA A 264 2.74 17.11 10.30
N GLU A 265 2.32 16.92 11.55
CA GLU A 265 1.76 15.65 12.01
C GLU A 265 0.64 15.15 11.07
N ALA A 266 0.68 13.84 10.79
CA ALA A 266 -0.25 13.14 9.91
C ALA A 266 -0.35 13.70 8.46
N ASP A 267 0.72 14.36 7.99
CA ASP A 267 0.82 15.01 6.67
C ASP A 267 -0.35 15.98 6.40
N SER A 268 -0.79 16.71 7.44
CA SER A 268 -1.87 17.69 7.33
C SER A 268 -1.49 18.86 6.40
N TYR A 269 -0.23 19.28 6.45
CA TYR A 269 0.40 20.16 5.49
C TYR A 269 1.91 19.95 5.49
N THR A 270 2.55 20.47 4.47
CA THR A 270 4.01 20.49 4.29
C THR A 270 4.46 21.92 4.09
N VAL A 271 5.66 22.23 4.58
CA VAL A 271 6.34 23.49 4.29
C VAL A 271 7.59 23.20 3.47
N ILE A 272 7.83 24.03 2.46
CA ILE A 272 9.00 23.94 1.60
C ILE A 272 9.67 25.30 1.50
N SER A 273 10.99 25.32 1.67
CA SER A 273 11.81 26.51 1.47
C SER A 273 13.26 26.15 1.23
N GLU A 274 13.98 27.04 0.56
CA GLU A 274 15.43 27.07 0.67
C GLU A 274 15.85 27.50 2.09
N THR A 275 16.91 26.90 2.62
CA THR A 275 17.44 27.20 3.94
C THR A 275 18.95 27.41 3.92
N ASP A 276 19.46 28.07 4.97
CA ASP A 276 20.88 28.05 5.26
C ASP A 276 21.33 26.74 5.94
N ALA A 277 22.60 26.68 6.34
CA ALA A 277 23.20 25.52 7.02
C ALA A 277 22.64 25.27 8.44
N GLN A 278 21.90 26.23 9.02
CA GLN A 278 21.20 26.11 10.29
C GLN A 278 19.71 25.78 10.10
N PHE A 279 19.28 25.53 8.86
CA PHE A 279 17.87 25.30 8.49
C PHE A 279 16.97 26.52 8.72
N LEU A 280 17.53 27.72 8.74
CA LEU A 280 16.77 28.95 8.90
C LEU A 280 16.32 29.51 7.55
N THR A 281 15.12 30.09 7.49
CA THR A 281 14.58 30.76 6.30
C THR A 281 13.67 31.94 6.63
N GLY A 282 13.68 32.99 5.81
CA GLY A 282 12.79 34.15 5.98
C GLY A 282 11.35 33.91 5.50
N SER A 283 11.11 32.87 4.69
CA SER A 283 9.78 32.58 4.16
C SER A 283 9.60 31.09 3.92
N VAL A 284 8.38 30.59 4.00
CA VAL A 284 8.05 29.21 3.64
C VAL A 284 6.86 29.15 2.72
N THR A 285 6.87 28.24 1.75
CA THR A 285 5.71 27.94 0.93
C THR A 285 4.94 26.77 1.56
N VAL A 286 3.63 26.93 1.72
CA VAL A 286 2.76 25.88 2.26
C VAL A 286 2.19 25.02 1.14
N ARG A 287 2.22 23.71 1.36
CA ARG A 287 1.69 22.68 0.47
C ARG A 287 0.72 21.79 1.23
N THR A 288 -0.49 21.58 0.72
CA THR A 288 -1.51 20.78 1.42
C THR A 288 -2.47 20.06 0.47
N LEU A 289 -2.87 18.85 0.86
CA LEU A 289 -3.91 18.08 0.18
C LEU A 289 -5.34 18.57 0.52
N HIS A 290 -5.48 19.45 1.50
CA HIS A 290 -6.77 20.02 1.87
C HIS A 290 -7.24 21.05 0.83
N THR A 291 -8.48 20.91 0.37
CA THR A 291 -9.08 21.86 -0.58
C THR A 291 -9.55 23.16 0.08
N GLY A 292 -9.64 23.18 1.41
CA GLY A 292 -10.09 24.32 2.21
C GLY A 292 -8.91 25.07 2.84
N ALA A 293 -9.20 26.23 3.40
CA ALA A 293 -8.22 26.97 4.18
C ALA A 293 -7.97 26.27 5.53
N LEU A 294 -6.72 26.26 6.00
CA LEU A 294 -6.31 25.65 7.25
C LEU A 294 -5.58 26.64 8.16
N THR A 295 -5.35 26.19 9.39
CA THR A 295 -4.51 26.86 10.36
C THR A 295 -3.13 26.21 10.33
N VAL A 296 -2.09 27.01 10.12
CA VAL A 296 -0.69 26.59 10.11
C VAL A 296 0.00 27.14 11.35
N GLU A 297 0.76 26.31 12.04
CA GLU A 297 1.55 26.70 13.22
C GLU A 297 3.01 26.33 12.97
N LEU A 298 3.89 27.33 12.98
CA LEU A 298 5.31 27.18 12.72
C LEU A 298 6.13 27.73 13.88
N VAL A 299 7.40 27.36 13.96
CA VAL A 299 8.31 27.84 15.00
C VAL A 299 9.35 28.80 14.39
N ASP A 300 9.55 29.95 15.04
CA ASP A 300 10.63 30.88 14.69
C ASP A 300 12.00 30.39 15.20
N GLN A 301 13.07 31.05 14.77
CA GLN A 301 14.45 30.76 15.20
C GLN A 301 14.68 30.91 16.72
N ASN A 302 13.75 31.52 17.46
CA ASN A 302 13.82 31.70 18.90
C ASN A 302 12.98 30.66 19.67
N GLY A 303 12.31 29.74 18.97
CA GLY A 303 11.42 28.75 19.56
C GLY A 303 9.99 29.24 19.83
N ASN A 304 9.59 30.40 19.32
CA ASN A 304 8.24 30.94 19.49
C ASN A 304 7.29 30.35 18.44
N PRO A 305 6.09 29.87 18.85
CA PRO A 305 5.08 29.43 17.90
C PRO A 305 4.41 30.64 17.22
N LEU A 306 4.35 30.60 15.89
CA LEU A 306 3.68 31.54 15.01
C LEU A 306 2.49 30.87 14.35
N LYS A 307 1.30 31.46 14.52
CA LYS A 307 0.03 30.91 14.03
C LYS A 307 -0.50 31.73 12.87
N TYR A 308 -0.85 31.04 11.79
CA TYR A 308 -1.42 31.60 10.57
C TYR A 308 -2.79 30.98 10.32
N GLU A 309 -3.80 31.82 10.16
CA GLU A 309 -5.16 31.39 9.86
C GLU A 309 -5.49 31.57 8.38
N ASN A 310 -6.43 30.77 7.88
CA ASN A 310 -6.92 30.83 6.49
C ASN A 310 -5.85 30.58 5.42
N VAL A 311 -4.82 29.80 5.74
CA VAL A 311 -3.74 29.43 4.82
C VAL A 311 -4.23 28.41 3.80
N ARG A 312 -3.84 28.56 2.54
CA ARG A 312 -4.18 27.69 1.42
C ARG A 312 -2.93 27.07 0.80
N ASP A 313 -3.15 26.00 0.03
CA ASP A 313 -2.12 25.45 -0.83
C ASP A 313 -1.57 26.51 -1.77
N GLY A 314 -0.25 26.70 -1.80
CA GLY A 314 0.36 27.79 -2.58
C GLY A 314 0.93 28.92 -1.74
N ASP A 315 0.36 29.17 -0.55
CA ASP A 315 0.62 30.40 0.18
C ASP A 315 2.07 30.51 0.65
N LEU A 316 2.62 31.72 0.52
CA LEU A 316 3.92 32.09 1.05
C LEU A 316 3.73 32.75 2.41
N LEU A 317 4.34 32.18 3.45
CA LEU A 317 4.31 32.71 4.81
C LEU A 317 5.65 33.36 5.16
N THR A 318 5.58 34.47 5.90
CA THR A 318 6.72 35.20 6.46
C THR A 318 6.41 35.55 7.90
N ALA A 319 7.41 35.50 8.79
CA ALA A 319 7.22 35.89 10.18
C ALA A 319 6.81 37.38 10.29
N PRO A 320 5.77 37.72 11.08
CA PRO A 320 5.27 39.10 11.18
C PRO A 320 6.30 40.11 11.70
N ASP A 321 7.25 39.64 12.51
CA ASP A 321 8.31 40.44 13.13
C ASP A 321 9.63 40.41 12.34
N GLY A 322 9.65 39.73 11.17
CA GLY A 322 10.84 39.58 10.33
C GLY A 322 11.86 38.57 10.84
N THR A 323 11.52 37.77 11.86
CA THR A 323 12.34 36.63 12.26
C THR A 323 12.37 35.53 11.19
N GLN A 324 13.35 34.63 11.27
CA GLN A 324 13.41 33.47 10.39
C GLN A 324 12.66 32.29 11.02
N PHE A 325 12.10 31.42 10.20
CA PHE A 325 11.56 30.13 10.59
C PHE A 325 12.69 29.12 10.82
N ASP A 326 12.53 28.27 11.84
CA ASP A 326 13.41 27.13 12.08
C ASP A 326 12.83 25.89 11.38
N LEU A 327 13.42 25.51 10.24
CA LEU A 327 12.99 24.31 9.53
C LEU A 327 13.54 23.01 10.10
N LEU A 328 14.35 23.02 11.15
CA LEU A 328 14.74 21.82 11.89
C LEU A 328 13.73 21.50 13.02
N HIS A 329 13.14 22.52 13.61
CA HIS A 329 12.17 22.44 14.71
C HIS A 329 10.81 23.05 14.35
N SER A 330 10.36 22.83 13.11
CA SER A 330 9.28 23.62 12.47
C SER A 330 7.92 23.57 13.13
N PHE A 331 7.63 22.56 13.94
CA PHE A 331 6.32 22.35 14.55
C PHE A 331 6.47 22.32 16.08
N PRO A 332 5.54 22.95 16.81
CA PRO A 332 5.53 22.88 18.27
C PRO A 332 5.34 21.42 18.73
N LEU A 333 6.06 21.05 19.80
CA LEU A 333 5.99 19.72 20.43
C LEU A 333 4.65 19.47 21.13
#